data_AF-A0A377DH07-F1
#
_entry.id   AF-A0A377DH07-F1
#
_cell.length_a   1.000
_cell.length_b   1.000
_cell.length_c   1.000
_cell.angle_alpha   90.00
_cell.angle_beta   90.00
_cell.angle_gamma   90.00
#
_symmetry.space_group_name_H-M   'P 1'
#
loop_
_entity.id
_entity.type
_entity.pdbx_description
1 polymer ?
#
loop_
_entity_poly.entity_id
_entity_poly.type
_entity_poly.pdbx_seq_one_letter_code
_entity_poly.pdbx_strand_id
1 'polypeptide(L)'
;MLGDLNIAEPKALIGFAGPRVIEQTVREKLPPGFQRSEFLIEKGAIDMIVRRPEMRLKLASILAKLMNLPAPNPEAPREGVVVPPVPDQEPEA
;
A
#
# COMPACT_ATOMS: atom_id res chain seq x y z
N MET A 1 -7.40 8.03 4.43
CA MET A 1 -7.35 6.57 4.69
C MET A 1 -8.77 6.13 4.91
N LEU A 2 -9.30 5.32 3.99
CA LEU A 2 -10.73 4.95 3.93
C LEU A 2 -10.94 3.48 3.57
N GLY A 3 -9.86 2.71 3.35
CA GLY A 3 -10.01 1.29 3.10
C GLY A 3 -10.37 0.55 4.38
N ASP A 4 -11.14 -0.53 4.25
CA ASP A 4 -11.41 -1.47 5.35
C ASP A 4 -10.11 -2.05 5.93
N LEU A 5 -9.09 -2.16 5.07
CA LEU A 5 -7.71 -2.50 5.43
C LEU A 5 -6.75 -1.60 4.67
N ASN A 6 -5.88 -0.90 5.40
CA ASN A 6 -4.80 -0.09 4.87
C ASN A 6 -3.48 -0.84 5.05
N ILE A 7 -2.85 -1.21 3.94
CA ILE A 7 -1.62 -2.00 3.90
C ILE A 7 -0.53 -1.17 3.24
N ALA A 8 0.66 -1.16 3.83
CA ALA A 8 1.82 -0.45 3.28
C ALA A 8 3.03 -1.37 3.12
N GLU A 9 4.03 -0.89 2.39
CA GLU A 9 5.34 -1.52 2.29
C GLU A 9 6.32 -0.89 3.28
N PRO A 10 7.42 -1.59 3.63
CA PRO A 10 8.45 -1.03 4.50
C PRO A 10 9.00 0.29 3.97
N LYS A 11 9.18 1.26 4.87
CA LYS A 11 9.72 2.60 4.60
C LYS A 11 8.90 3.46 3.64
N ALA A 12 7.68 3.06 3.27
CA ALA A 12 6.83 3.83 2.37
C ALA A 12 6.54 5.22 2.98
N LEU A 13 6.63 6.27 2.16
CA LEU A 13 6.27 7.63 2.58
C LEU A 13 4.80 7.88 2.22
N ILE A 14 3.97 8.11 3.22
CA ILE A 14 2.52 8.26 3.07
C ILE A 14 2.09 9.54 3.79
N GLY A 15 1.51 10.47 3.04
CA GLY A 15 1.07 11.75 3.58
C GLY A 15 0.39 12.59 2.51
N PHE A 16 -0.45 13.52 2.96
CA PHE A 16 -1.14 14.45 2.07
C PHE A 16 -0.21 15.57 1.57
N ALA A 17 0.55 16.16 2.48
CA ALA A 17 1.55 17.19 2.18
C ALA A 17 2.96 16.66 2.42
N GLY A 18 3.93 17.10 1.60
CA GLY A 18 5.32 16.73 1.76
C GLY A 18 5.93 17.28 3.07
N PRO A 19 6.94 16.61 3.66
CA PRO A 19 7.55 17.01 4.94
C PRO A 19 7.97 18.48 4.99
N ARG A 20 8.60 18.99 3.92
CA ARG A 20 9.06 20.39 3.83
C ARG A 20 7.93 21.41 3.97
N VAL A 21 6.78 21.15 3.33
CA VAL A 21 5.61 22.03 3.38
C VAL A 21 5.05 22.07 4.80
N ILE A 22 5.01 20.92 5.47
CA ILE A 22 4.54 20.82 6.85
C ILE A 22 5.50 21.57 7.77
N GLU A 23 6.81 21.30 7.72
CA GLU A 23 7.83 21.98 8.55
C GLU A 23 7.77 23.50 8.41
N GLN A 24 7.59 24.01 7.18
CA GLN A 24 7.43 25.45 6.93
C GLN A 24 6.17 26.02 7.56
N THR A 25 5.08 25.24 7.61
CA THR A 25 3.79 25.68 8.13
C THR A 25 3.75 25.64 9.66
N VAL A 26 4.21 24.56 10.30
CA VAL A 26 4.25 24.43 11.77
C VAL A 26 5.49 25.05 12.42
N ARG A 27 6.52 25.40 11.64
CA ARG A 27 7.80 25.98 12.10
C ARG A 27 8.55 25.10 13.12
N GLU A 28 8.34 23.79 13.05
CA GLU A 28 9.00 22.77 13.86
C GLU A 28 9.61 21.68 12.97
N LYS A 29 10.64 21.00 13.48
CA LYS A 29 11.22 19.83 12.82
C LYS A 29 10.33 18.62 13.04
N LEU A 30 10.12 17.84 11.98
CA LEU A 30 9.31 16.63 12.09
C LEU A 30 10.07 15.51 12.81
N PRO A 31 9.36 14.67 13.59
CA PRO A 31 9.96 13.49 14.22
C PRO A 31 10.65 12.57 13.20
N PRO A 32 11.68 11.82 13.62
CA PRO A 32 12.28 10.79 12.78
C PRO A 32 11.23 9.79 12.30
N GLY A 33 11.28 9.46 11.01
CA GLY A 33 10.32 8.51 10.43
C GLY A 33 8.91 9.07 10.26
N PHE A 34 8.66 10.37 10.49
CA PHE A 34 7.35 10.97 10.20
C PHE A 34 6.89 10.63 8.78
N GLN A 35 5.60 10.31 8.64
CA GLN A 35 4.98 9.81 7.40
C GLN A 35 5.50 8.47 6.87
N ARG A 36 6.43 7.80 7.55
CA ARG A 36 6.85 6.45 7.16
C ARG A 36 5.80 5.42 7.60
N SER A 37 5.69 4.34 6.87
CA SER A 37 4.83 3.19 7.20
C SER A 37 4.97 2.74 8.67
N GLU A 38 6.20 2.71 9.19
CA GLU A 38 6.53 2.30 10.56
C GLU A 38 5.99 3.30 11.59
N PHE A 39 6.09 4.61 11.29
CA PHE A 39 5.50 5.64 12.14
C PHE A 39 3.97 5.57 12.10
N LEU A 40 3.39 5.30 10.94
CA LEU A 40 1.95 5.31 10.73
C LEU A 40 1.24 4.07 11.30
N ILE A 41 1.89 2.90 11.31
CA ILE A 41 1.34 1.72 12.00
C ILE A 41 1.33 1.93 13.53
N GLU A 42 2.35 2.57 14.09
CA GLU A 42 2.38 2.94 15.52
C GLU A 42 1.28 3.94 15.90
N LYS A 43 0.80 4.75 14.95
CA LYS A 43 -0.31 5.71 15.15
C LYS A 43 -1.68 5.13 14.80
N GLY A 44 -1.76 3.84 14.43
CA GLY A 44 -3.02 3.18 14.07
C GLY A 44 -3.61 3.66 12.76
N ALA A 45 -2.82 4.34 11.92
CA ALA A 45 -3.28 4.78 10.61
C ALA A 45 -3.22 3.62 9.60
N ILE A 46 -2.20 2.76 9.70
CA ILE A 46 -1.98 1.58 8.83
C ILE A 46 -2.19 0.31 9.65
N ASP A 47 -2.77 -0.71 9.04
CA ASP A 47 -3.09 -1.98 9.70
C ASP A 47 -1.96 -3.01 9.61
N MET A 48 -1.17 -2.97 8.53
CA MET A 48 -0.02 -3.88 8.36
C MET A 48 1.02 -3.36 7.38
N ILE A 49 2.26 -3.80 7.60
CA ILE A 49 3.39 -3.58 6.69
C ILE A 49 3.77 -4.93 6.07
N VAL A 50 3.81 -5.00 4.74
CA VAL A 50 4.05 -6.23 3.98
C VAL A 50 5.12 -6.00 2.93
N ARG A 51 6.10 -6.90 2.83
CA ARG A 51 7.10 -6.83 1.76
C ARG A 51 6.49 -7.17 0.40
N ARG A 52 6.95 -6.50 -0.66
CA ARG A 52 6.47 -6.75 -2.04
C ARG A 52 6.39 -8.23 -2.44
N PRO A 53 7.41 -9.09 -2.19
CA PRO A 53 7.35 -10.48 -2.63
C PRO A 53 6.26 -11.32 -1.93
N GLU A 54 5.85 -10.90 -0.73
CA GLU A 54 4.83 -11.58 0.08
C GLU A 54 3.42 -11.01 -0.18
N MET A 55 3.35 -9.82 -0.79
CA MET A 55 2.12 -9.03 -0.94
C MET A 55 1.01 -9.79 -1.66
N ARG A 56 1.31 -10.47 -2.77
CA ARG A 56 0.31 -11.22 -3.54
C ARG A 56 -0.37 -12.29 -2.68
N LEU A 57 0.41 -13.11 -1.97
CA LEU A 57 -0.12 -14.18 -1.14
C LEU A 57 -0.89 -13.62 0.06
N LYS A 58 -0.39 -12.55 0.68
CA LYS A 58 -1.04 -11.87 1.80
C LYS A 58 -2.41 -11.33 1.40
N LEU A 59 -2.48 -10.58 0.30
CA LEU A 59 -3.73 -10.02 -0.23
C LEU A 59 -4.72 -11.11 -0.60
N ALA A 60 -4.27 -12.17 -1.30
CA ALA A 60 -5.12 -13.30 -1.64
C ALA A 60 -5.72 -13.98 -0.40
N SER A 61 -4.92 -14.15 0.67
CA SER A 61 -5.40 -14.74 1.92
C SER A 61 -6.43 -13.87 2.64
N ILE A 62 -6.24 -12.54 2.65
CA ILE A 62 -7.17 -11.59 3.25
C ILE A 62 -8.50 -11.60 2.49
N LEU A 63 -8.44 -11.45 1.16
CA LEU A 63 -9.64 -11.44 0.32
C LEU A 63 -10.40 -12.77 0.43
N ALA A 64 -9.71 -13.91 0.43
CA ALA A 64 -10.35 -15.20 0.62
C ALA A 64 -11.12 -15.27 1.94
N LYS A 65 -10.55 -14.76 3.04
CA LYS A 65 -11.25 -14.70 4.33
C LYS A 65 -12.48 -13.79 4.29
N LEU A 66 -12.38 -12.62 3.68
CA LEU A 66 -13.48 -11.66 3.57
C LEU A 66 -14.61 -12.16 2.66
N MET A 67 -14.29 -12.99 1.67
CA MET A 67 -15.23 -13.56 0.71
C MET A 67 -15.71 -14.96 1.08
N ASN A 68 -15.32 -15.49 2.25
CA ASN A 68 -15.59 -16.87 2.68
C ASN A 68 -15.15 -17.94 1.66
N LEU A 69 -13.96 -17.75 1.07
CA LEU A 69 -13.30 -18.67 0.15
C LEU A 69 -12.18 -19.44 0.86
N PRO A 70 -11.77 -20.62 0.33
CA PRO A 70 -10.61 -21.35 0.82
C PRO A 70 -9.33 -20.51 0.76
N ALA A 71 -8.38 -20.78 1.67
CA ALA A 71 -7.09 -20.11 1.68
C ALA A 71 -6.29 -20.43 0.38
N PRO A 72 -5.55 -19.46 -0.17
CA PRO A 72 -4.76 -19.68 -1.38
C PRO A 72 -3.61 -20.66 -1.13
N ASN A 73 -3.32 -21.51 -2.11
CA ASN A 73 -2.16 -22.39 -2.08
C ASN A 73 -0.87 -21.59 -2.42
N PRO A 74 0.12 -21.51 -1.51
CA PRO A 74 1.38 -20.80 -1.76
C PRO A 74 2.26 -21.46 -2.83
N GLU A 75 2.07 -22.75 -3.10
CA GLU A 75 2.84 -23.53 -4.07
C GLU A 75 2.21 -23.56 -5.47
N ALA A 76 1.01 -22.99 -5.64
CA ALA A 76 0.36 -22.93 -6.94
C ALA A 76 1.19 -22.10 -7.94
N PRO A 77 1.31 -22.54 -9.21
CA PRO A 77 1.99 -21.79 -10.25
C PRO A 77 1.48 -20.36 -10.32
N ARG A 78 2.41 -19.39 -10.37
CA ARG A 78 2.07 -17.98 -10.56
C ARG A 78 1.77 -17.77 -12.04
N GLU A 79 0.52 -17.96 -12.43
CA GLU A 79 0.06 -17.49 -13.74
C GLU A 79 0.23 -15.97 -13.79
N GLY A 80 1.11 -15.50 -14.67
CA GLY A 80 1.28 -14.09 -14.94
C GLY A 80 0.02 -13.57 -15.61
N VAL A 81 -0.66 -12.62 -14.98
CA VAL A 81 -1.72 -11.86 -15.66
C VAL A 81 -1.01 -11.00 -16.70
N VAL A 82 -1.15 -11.36 -17.98
CA VAL A 82 -0.81 -10.46 -19.07
C VAL A 82 -1.83 -9.34 -19.02
N VAL A 83 -1.42 -8.15 -18.55
CA VAL A 83 -2.24 -6.95 -18.68
C VAL A 83 -2.26 -6.64 -20.18
N PRO A 84 -3.42 -6.66 -20.86
CA PRO A 84 -3.49 -6.28 -22.26
C PRO A 84 -2.97 -4.83 -22.40
N PRO A 85 -2.25 -4.51 -23.48
CA PRO A 85 -1.79 -3.14 -23.71
C PRO A 85 -3.00 -2.20 -23.66
N VAL A 86 -2.86 -1.10 -22.92
CA VAL A 86 -3.84 -0.01 -22.93
C VAL A 86 -3.98 0.42 -24.40
N PRO A 87 -5.19 0.42 -25.00
CA PRO A 87 -5.39 0.91 -26.35
C PRO A 87 -4.83 2.33 -26.44
N ASP A 88 -4.03 2.60 -27.47
CA ASP A 88 -3.49 3.94 -27.74
C ASP A 88 -4.64 4.94 -27.61
N GLN A 89 -4.58 5.81 -26.61
CA GLN A 89 -5.50 6.94 -26.53
C GLN A 89 -5.16 7.82 -27.72
N GLU A 90 -6.07 7.89 -28.70
CA GLU A 90 -5.96 8.84 -29.80
C GLU A 90 -5.73 10.24 -29.21
N PRO A 91 -4.74 10.99 -29.72
CA PRO A 91 -4.53 12.35 -29.24
C PRO A 91 -5.80 13.15 -29.53
N GLU A 92 -6.40 13.73 -28.48
CA GLU A 92 -7.44 14.74 -28.61
C GLU A 92 -6.96 15.82 -29.58
N ALA A 93 -7.69 15.96 -30.69
CA ALA A 93 -7.46 16.94 -31.75
C ALA A 93 -7.82 18.36 -31.31
#